data_AF-A0A8T4URY5-F1
#
_entry.id   AF-A0A8T4URY5-F1
#
_cell.length_a   1.000
_cell.length_b   1.000
_cell.length_c   1.000
_cell.angle_alpha   90.00
_cell.angle_beta   90.00
_cell.angle_gamma   90.00
#
_symmetry.space_group_name_H-M   'P 1'
#
loop_
_entity.id
_entity.type
_entity.pdbx_description
1 polymer ?
#
loop_
_entity_poly.entity_id
_entity_poly.type
_entity_poly.pdbx_seq_one_letter_code
_entity_poly.pdbx_strand_id
1 'polypeptide(L)' 'MARTFPEAALEKLLKRGGAPRVSLGAKEALRKELETLGGRVAAEAARLAAHAGRRTVDESDIRLAFRFIAQSA' A
#
# COMPACT_ATOMS: atom_id res chain seq x y z
N MET A 1 -11.03 -4.03 -13.57
CA MET A 1 -9.87 -3.61 -12.76
C MET A 1 -9.32 -4.82 -12.03
N ALA A 2 -8.02 -5.10 -12.16
CA ALA A 2 -7.39 -6.24 -11.50
C ALA A 2 -7.36 -6.02 -9.97
N ARG A 3 -7.69 -7.06 -9.21
CA ARG A 3 -7.60 -7.05 -7.74
C ARG A 3 -6.14 -7.28 -7.35
N THR A 4 -5.48 -6.28 -6.76
CA THR A 4 -4.05 -6.37 -6.42
C THR A 4 -3.82 -7.25 -5.19
N PHE A 5 -4.69 -7.16 -4.19
CA PHE A 5 -4.57 -7.95 -2.95
C PHE A 5 -5.53 -9.16 -2.92
N PRO A 6 -5.12 -10.36 -2.47
CA PRO A 6 -6.08 -11.44 -2.21
C PRO A 6 -7.01 -11.11 -1.03
N GLU A 7 -8.29 -11.45 -1.12
CA GLU A 7 -9.26 -11.21 -0.04
C GLU A 7 -8.86 -11.89 1.28
N ALA A 8 -8.31 -13.10 1.20
CA ALA A 8 -7.80 -13.83 2.35
C ALA A 8 -6.64 -13.11 3.06
N ALA A 9 -5.81 -12.37 2.34
CA ALA A 9 -4.72 -11.60 2.94
C ALA A 9 -5.26 -10.40 3.74
N LEU A 10 -6.29 -9.73 3.21
CA LEU A 10 -6.96 -8.62 3.89
C LEU A 10 -7.69 -9.09 5.15
N GLU A 11 -8.35 -10.24 5.09
CA GLU A 11 -8.99 -10.85 6.26
C GLU A 11 -7.98 -11.18 7.36
N LYS A 12 -6.83 -11.77 6.99
CA LYS A 12 -5.73 -12.06 7.93
C LYS A 12 -5.19 -10.77 8.56
N LEU A 13 -5.03 -9.70 7.78
CA LEU A 13 -4.55 -8.42 8.29
C LEU A 13 -5.53 -7.82 9.31
N LEU A 14 -6.83 -7.86 9.02
CA LEU A 14 -7.88 -7.38 9.94
C LEU A 14 -7.96 -8.22 11.22
N LYS A 15 -7.89 -9.55 11.11
CA LYS A 15 -7.85 -10.45 12.28
C LYS A 15 -6.62 -10.22 13.14
N ARG A 16 -5.45 -10.00 12.53
CA ARG A 16 -4.23 -9.62 13.25
C ARG A 16 -4.35 -8.25 13.94
N GLY A 17 -5.17 -7.35 13.40
CA GLY A 17 -5.56 -6.09 14.05
C GLY A 17 -6.58 -6.23 15.17
N GLY A 18 -7.02 -7.45 15.51
CA GLY A 18 -7.95 -7.73 16.62
C GLY A 18 -9.42 -7.87 16.21
N ALA A 19 -9.75 -7.91 14.92
CA ALA A 19 -11.13 -8.12 14.47
C ALA A 19 -11.49 -9.63 14.44
N PRO A 20 -12.33 -10.16 15.35
CA PRO A 20 -12.65 -11.59 15.39
C PRO A 20 -13.52 -12.04 14.21
N ARG A 21 -14.36 -11.14 13.67
CA ARG A 21 -15.19 -11.35 12.49
C ARG A 21 -14.99 -10.19 11.53
N VAL A 22 -15.03 -10.47 10.23
CA VAL A 22 -14.78 -9.50 9.17
C VAL A 22 -15.83 -9.65 8.08
N SER A 23 -16.52 -8.57 7.75
CA SER A 23 -17.50 -8.56 6.66
C SER A 23 -16.82 -8.46 5.28
N LEU A 24 -17.54 -8.85 4.22
CA LEU A 24 -17.04 -8.66 2.85
C LEU A 24 -16.75 -7.18 2.56
N GLY A 25 -17.68 -6.29 2.93
CA GLY A 25 -17.52 -4.85 2.74
C GLY A 25 -16.31 -4.25 3.47
N ALA A 26 -15.98 -4.75 4.68
CA ALA A 26 -14.78 -4.32 5.38
C ALA A 26 -13.50 -4.71 4.62
N LYS A 27 -13.47 -5.89 4.00
CA LYS A 27 -12.35 -6.34 3.17
C LYS A 27 -12.23 -5.49 1.90
N GLU A 28 -13.34 -5.15 1.27
CA GLU A 28 -13.36 -4.28 0.08
C GLU A 28 -12.94 -2.84 0.39
N ALA A 29 -13.40 -2.29 1.52
CA ALA A 29 -12.97 -0.96 1.97
C ALA A 29 -11.46 -0.93 2.24
N LEU A 30 -10.95 -1.88 3.03
CA LEU A 30 -9.52 -1.97 3.31
C LEU A 30 -8.68 -2.14 2.05
N ARG A 31 -9.13 -2.98 1.12
CA ARG A 31 -8.50 -3.13 -0.21
C ARG A 31 -8.34 -1.78 -0.89
N LYS A 32 -9.42 -1.02 -1.01
CA LYS A 32 -9.45 0.24 -1.74
C LYS A 32 -8.49 1.25 -1.14
N GLU A 33 -8.46 1.36 0.19
CA GLU A 33 -7.55 2.26 0.90
C GLU A 33 -6.09 1.83 0.73
N LEU A 34 -5.78 0.53 0.85
CA LEU A 34 -4.42 0.01 0.64
C LEU A 34 -3.94 0.13 -0.80
N GLU A 35 -4.80 -0.12 -1.79
CA GLU A 35 -4.47 0.05 -3.21
C GLU A 35 -4.23 1.52 -3.56
N THR A 36 -5.05 2.42 -3.00
CA THR A 36 -4.85 3.88 -3.16
C THR A 36 -3.54 4.34 -2.57
N LEU A 37 -3.27 4.01 -1.30
CA LEU A 37 -2.04 4.39 -0.61
C LEU A 37 -0.82 3.74 -1.27
N GLY A 38 -0.87 2.44 -1.51
CA GLY A 38 0.20 1.68 -2.15
C GLY A 38 0.51 2.18 -3.56
N GLY A 39 -0.52 2.55 -4.33
CA GLY A 39 -0.33 3.15 -5.66
C GLY A 39 0.38 4.50 -5.60
N ARG A 40 0.01 5.38 -4.65
CA ARG A 40 0.69 6.66 -4.43
C ARG A 40 2.16 6.45 -4.04
N VAL A 41 2.43 5.54 -3.11
CA VAL A 41 3.79 5.22 -2.65
C VAL A 41 4.63 4.63 -3.78
N ALA A 42 4.08 3.70 -4.57
CA ALA A 42 4.77 3.10 -5.70
C ALA A 42 5.12 4.15 -6.79
N ALA A 43 4.18 5.05 -7.11
CA ALA A 43 4.43 6.12 -8.07
C ALA A 43 5.54 7.06 -7.61
N GLU A 44 5.52 7.45 -6.34
CA GLU A 44 6.54 8.36 -5.79
C GLU A 44 7.90 7.68 -5.65
N ALA A 45 7.95 6.42 -5.21
CA ALA A 45 9.19 5.66 -5.16
C ALA A 45 9.83 5.48 -6.55
N ALA A 46 9.02 5.26 -7.59
CA ALA A 46 9.50 5.20 -8.97
C ALA A 46 10.10 6.55 -9.43
N ARG A 47 9.50 7.68 -9.02
CA ARG A 47 10.05 9.01 -9.31
C ARG A 47 11.37 9.26 -8.59
N LEU A 48 11.47 8.87 -7.32
CA LEU A 48 12.70 8.99 -6.53
C LEU A 48 13.85 8.19 -7.14
N ALA A 49 13.57 6.93 -7.52
CA ALA A 49 14.55 6.09 -8.21
C ALA A 49 15.01 6.74 -9.53
N ALA A 50 14.08 7.23 -10.35
CA ALA A 50 14.36 7.90 -11.61
C ALA A 50 15.19 9.18 -11.42
N HIS A 51 14.90 9.99 -10.39
CA HIS A 51 15.66 11.19 -10.07
C HIS A 51 17.11 10.86 -9.64
N ALA A 52 17.30 9.72 -8.97
CA ALA A 52 18.63 9.19 -8.65
C ALA A 52 19.33 8.51 -9.85
N GLY A 53 18.76 8.57 -11.06
CA GLY A 53 19.30 7.95 -12.28
C GLY A 53 19.16 6.42 -12.31
N ARG A 54 18.41 5.82 -11.37
CA ARG A 54 18.18 4.37 -11.30
C ARG A 54 16.86 4.00 -11.97
N ARG A 55 16.84 2.83 -12.62
CA ARG A 55 15.60 2.20 -13.13
C ARG A 55 14.98 1.22 -12.13
N THR A 56 15.79 0.72 -11.19
CA THR A 56 15.36 -0.19 -10.14
C THR A 56 14.99 0.61 -8.91
N VAL A 57 13.76 0.42 -8.43
CA VAL A 57 13.29 0.97 -7.15
C VAL A 57 13.94 0.18 -6.01
N ASP A 58 14.54 0.90 -5.07
CA ASP A 58 15.19 0.34 -3.89
C ASP A 58 14.33 0.54 -2.63
N GLU A 59 14.67 -0.18 -1.56
CA GLU A 59 14.02 -0.04 -0.25
C GLU A 59 14.04 1.41 0.24
N SER A 60 15.14 2.13 0.02
CA SER A 60 15.29 3.54 0.39
C SER A 60 14.24 4.45 -0.26
N ASP A 61 13.91 4.21 -1.53
CA ASP A 61 12.89 4.95 -2.27
C ASP A 61 11.50 4.72 -1.67
N ILE A 62 11.18 3.47 -1.32
CA ILE A 62 9.90 3.10 -0.70
C ILE A 62 9.75 3.77 0.66
N ARG A 63 10.77 3.68 1.53
CA ARG A 63 10.72 4.29 2.87
C ARG A 63 10.60 5.81 2.79
N LEU A 64 11.29 6.43 1.84
CA LEU A 64 11.25 7.88 1.65
C LEU A 64 9.88 8.32 1.10
N ALA A 65 9.38 7.67 0.05
CA ALA A 65 8.04 7.91 -0.49
C ALA A 65 6.94 7.74 0.57
N PHE A 66 7.03 6.68 1.39
CA PHE A 66 6.09 6.44 2.47
C PHE A 66 6.11 7.57 3.51
N ARG A 67 7.30 8.03 3.92
CA ARG A 67 7.41 9.17 4.86
C ARG A 67 6.77 10.43 4.29
N PHE A 68 7.03 10.76 3.03
CA PHE A 68 6.43 11.95 2.40
C PHE A 68 4.90 11.86 2.32
N ILE A 69 4.36 10.70 1.92
CA ILE A 69 2.93 10.55 1.72
C ILE A 69 2.18 10.40 3.06
N ALA A 70 2.73 9.63 4.01
CA ALA A 70 2.07 9.32 5.27
C ALA A 70 2.16 10.46 6.30
N GLN A 71 3.17 11.34 6.22
CA GLN A 71 3.29 12.51 7.10
C GLN A 71 2.54 13.76 6.59
N SER A 72 1.98 13.71 5.38
CA SER A 72 1.21 14.81 4.79
C SER A 72 -0.29 14.74 5.12
N ALA A 73 -0.67 14.00 6.16
CA ALA A 73 -2.06 13.78 6.61
C ALA A 73 -2.24 14.19 8.07
#